data_AF-A0A973SZN8-F1
#
_entry.id   AF-A0A973SZN8-F1
#
_cell.length_a   1.000
_cell.length_b   1.000
_cell.length_c   1.000
_cell.angle_alpha   90.00
_cell.angle_beta   90.00
_cell.angle_gamma   90.00
#
_symmetry.space_group_name_H-M   'P 1'
#
loop_
_entity.id
_entity.type
_entity.pdbx_description
1 polymer ?
#
loop_
_entity_poly.entity_id
_entity_poly.type
_entity_poly.pdbx_seq_one_letter_code
_entity_poly.pdbx_strand_id
1 'polypeptide(L)'
;AHASGPERLPARAALLALVRARDPRALDLLPGLPDAPSLRAAATHFPAAGDRLVPVLRRELAAGATGSEIIALTDALAALGPAAIRAAEPELVECLRSGRGSIVSARVLGPYATRSAETESLLRTGMGHRDAKTRAASAVAHYRLTGDPAPALRVFEALLSSPGESPWHLDTLAGLGPVAAPLLPLVEPHLRESYEWTRVHAADAYLRLGGSPGRGLPVLAGVVAATPQGFHALRSLAELGPVPPSLRPALVEFATSPTRVLGPSPTDEIHPDVRLRALARTLLARMPG
;
A
#
# COMPACT_ATOMS: atom_id res chain seq x y z
N ALA A 1 -32.13 16.54 12.42
CA ALA A 1 -32.68 15.37 13.12
C ALA A 1 -31.60 14.30 13.19
N HIS A 2 -31.07 14.01 14.38
CA HIS A 2 -30.01 13.02 14.55
C HIS A 2 -30.63 11.62 14.61
N ALA A 3 -30.42 10.83 13.57
CA ALA A 3 -30.78 9.41 13.54
C ALA A 3 -30.13 8.67 14.73
N SER A 4 -30.97 7.99 15.51
CA SER A 4 -30.57 7.10 16.61
C SER A 4 -29.76 5.90 16.09
N GLY A 5 -28.95 5.28 16.95
CA GLY A 5 -28.02 4.17 16.64
C GLY A 5 -28.47 3.13 15.58
N PRO A 6 -29.69 2.57 15.63
CA PRO A 6 -30.14 1.57 14.64
C PRO A 6 -30.38 2.13 13.23
N GLU A 7 -30.70 3.41 13.08
CA GLU A 7 -30.93 4.05 11.76
C GLU A 7 -29.61 4.48 11.07
N ARG A 8 -28.51 4.55 11.83
CA ARG A 8 -27.20 4.97 11.30
C ARG A 8 -26.54 3.94 10.41
N LEU A 9 -26.75 2.65 10.65
CA LEU A 9 -26.13 1.58 9.84
C LEU A 9 -26.73 1.53 8.42
N PRO A 10 -28.07 1.52 8.23
CA PRO A 10 -28.67 1.65 6.90
C PRO A 10 -28.25 2.95 6.19
N ALA A 11 -28.17 4.06 6.91
CA ALA A 11 -27.76 5.35 6.34
C ALA A 11 -26.31 5.34 5.83
N ARG A 12 -25.37 4.71 6.55
CA ARG A 12 -23.97 4.54 6.11
C ARG A 12 -23.86 3.63 4.89
N ALA A 13 -24.59 2.51 4.87
CA ALA A 13 -24.62 1.63 3.71
C ALA A 13 -25.18 2.34 2.46
N ALA A 14 -26.25 3.13 2.63
CA ALA A 14 -26.81 3.94 1.55
C ALA A 14 -25.83 5.02 1.07
N LEU A 15 -25.12 5.69 1.99
CA LEU A 15 -24.10 6.68 1.64
C LEU A 15 -22.95 6.05 0.86
N LEU A 16 -22.42 4.92 1.30
CA LEU A 16 -21.38 4.19 0.58
C LEU A 16 -21.87 3.77 -0.82
N ALA A 17 -23.12 3.35 -0.96
CA ALA A 17 -23.71 3.03 -2.25
C ALA A 17 -23.78 4.26 -3.17
N LEU A 18 -24.18 5.43 -2.66
CA LEU A 18 -24.18 6.69 -3.42
C LEU A 18 -22.76 7.09 -3.87
N VAL A 19 -21.77 6.97 -2.98
CA VAL A 19 -20.36 7.24 -3.32
C VAL A 19 -19.87 6.32 -4.45
N ARG A 20 -20.17 5.02 -4.37
CA ARG A 20 -19.79 4.03 -5.40
C ARG A 20 -20.54 4.22 -6.72
N ALA A 21 -21.78 4.71 -6.65
CA ALA A 21 -22.55 5.13 -7.82
C ALA A 21 -22.06 6.45 -8.41
N ARG A 22 -21.06 7.11 -7.79
CA ARG A 22 -20.52 8.42 -8.16
C ARG A 22 -21.57 9.53 -8.15
N ASP A 23 -22.55 9.41 -7.26
CA ASP A 23 -23.57 10.43 -7.08
C ASP A 23 -22.97 11.63 -6.32
N PRO A 24 -22.93 12.84 -6.91
CA PRO A 24 -22.30 14.01 -6.28
C PRO A 24 -22.98 14.42 -4.97
N ARG A 25 -24.27 14.08 -4.77
CA ARG A 25 -25.00 14.35 -3.52
C ARG A 25 -24.36 13.66 -2.31
N ALA A 26 -23.60 12.58 -2.53
CA ALA A 26 -22.86 11.92 -1.46
C ALA A 26 -21.86 12.87 -0.77
N LEU A 27 -21.26 13.79 -1.51
CA LEU A 27 -20.29 14.74 -0.96
C LEU A 27 -20.94 15.72 0.04
N ASP A 28 -22.23 16.01 -0.12
CA ASP A 28 -22.99 16.89 0.78
C ASP A 28 -23.37 16.17 2.08
N LEU A 29 -23.52 14.84 2.03
CA LEU A 29 -23.94 14.00 3.14
C LEU A 29 -22.77 13.53 4.02
N LEU A 30 -21.58 13.32 3.43
CA LEU A 30 -20.38 12.81 4.12
C LEU A 30 -20.00 13.58 5.39
N PRO A 31 -20.04 14.93 5.44
CA PRO A 31 -19.67 15.66 6.64
C PRO A 31 -20.55 15.34 7.86
N GLY A 32 -21.83 15.01 7.63
CA GLY A 32 -22.82 14.73 8.68
C GLY A 32 -22.94 13.26 9.09
N LEU A 33 -22.44 12.35 8.25
CA LEU A 33 -22.41 10.90 8.50
C LEU A 33 -21.05 10.31 8.11
N PRO A 34 -19.93 10.77 8.71
CA PRO A 34 -18.63 10.25 8.36
C PRO A 34 -18.51 8.78 8.77
N ASP A 35 -17.92 8.00 7.87
CA ASP A 35 -17.39 6.67 8.14
C ASP A 35 -16.17 6.44 7.24
N ALA A 36 -15.19 5.72 7.77
CA ALA A 36 -13.92 5.46 7.10
C ALA A 36 -14.07 4.81 5.72
N PRO A 37 -14.90 3.76 5.53
CA PRO A 37 -15.17 3.17 4.22
C PRO A 37 -15.71 4.17 3.19
N SER A 38 -16.73 4.96 3.53
CA SER A 38 -17.33 5.95 2.63
C SER A 38 -16.34 7.06 2.27
N LEU A 39 -15.53 7.53 3.22
CA LEU A 39 -14.50 8.55 2.98
C LEU A 39 -13.40 8.04 2.05
N ARG A 40 -12.95 6.78 2.23
CA ARG A 40 -11.97 6.15 1.33
C ARG A 40 -12.50 5.97 -0.08
N ALA A 41 -13.74 5.51 -0.22
CA ALA A 41 -14.38 5.37 -1.53
C ALA A 41 -14.57 6.75 -2.19
N ALA A 42 -14.93 7.78 -1.42
CA ALA A 42 -15.14 9.13 -1.93
C ALA A 42 -13.84 9.75 -2.45
N ALA A 43 -12.73 9.58 -1.73
CA ALA A 43 -11.41 10.01 -2.18
C ALA A 43 -11.00 9.35 -3.53
N THR A 44 -11.40 8.09 -3.73
CA THR A 44 -11.11 7.35 -4.97
C THR A 44 -11.98 7.80 -6.15
N HIS A 45 -13.27 8.05 -5.92
CA HIS A 45 -14.23 8.36 -6.98
C HIS A 45 -14.40 9.85 -7.26
N PHE A 46 -14.03 10.71 -6.33
CA PHE A 46 -14.10 12.17 -6.44
C PHE A 46 -12.75 12.82 -6.09
N PRO A 47 -11.66 12.52 -6.81
CA PRO A 47 -10.33 13.04 -6.48
C PRO A 47 -10.25 14.58 -6.51
N ALA A 48 -11.10 15.23 -7.32
CA ALA A 48 -11.20 16.69 -7.38
C ALA A 48 -11.90 17.33 -6.16
N ALA A 49 -12.53 16.54 -5.29
CA ALA A 49 -13.25 17.02 -4.10
C ALA A 49 -12.34 17.16 -2.86
N GLY A 50 -11.01 17.26 -3.04
CA GLY A 50 -10.04 17.33 -1.95
C GLY A 50 -10.36 18.42 -0.92
N ASP A 51 -10.72 19.63 -1.38
CA ASP A 51 -11.06 20.76 -0.49
C ASP A 51 -12.24 20.47 0.45
N ARG A 52 -13.13 19.56 0.05
CA ARG A 52 -14.30 19.14 0.84
C ARG A 52 -13.98 17.94 1.73
N LEU A 53 -13.18 16.99 1.22
CA LEU A 53 -12.91 15.72 1.90
C LEU A 53 -11.81 15.84 2.95
N VAL A 54 -10.75 16.61 2.69
CA VAL A 54 -9.59 16.75 3.60
C VAL A 54 -10.01 17.27 4.99
N PRO A 55 -10.86 18.30 5.14
CA PRO A 55 -11.30 18.74 6.46
C PRO A 55 -12.03 17.64 7.26
N VAL A 56 -12.82 16.80 6.60
CA VAL A 56 -13.52 15.68 7.24
C VAL A 56 -12.53 14.61 7.65
N LEU A 57 -11.62 14.20 6.76
CA LEU A 57 -10.58 13.20 7.04
C LEU A 57 -9.71 13.60 8.25
N ARG A 58 -9.28 14.87 8.31
CA ARG A 58 -8.50 15.42 9.42
C ARG A 58 -9.25 15.35 10.74
N ARG A 59 -10.52 15.76 10.73
CA ARG A 59 -11.38 15.69 11.92
C ARG A 59 -11.50 14.26 12.45
N GLU A 60 -11.72 13.28 11.57
CA GLU A 60 -11.84 11.88 11.98
C GLU A 60 -10.50 11.30 12.52
N LEU A 61 -9.36 11.70 11.94
CA LEU A 61 -8.04 11.34 12.49
C LEU A 61 -7.81 11.94 13.88
N ALA A 62 -8.13 13.23 14.04
CA ALA A 62 -8.04 13.94 15.31
C ALA A 62 -8.98 13.36 16.37
N ALA A 63 -10.15 12.85 15.96
CA ALA A 63 -11.14 12.25 16.85
C ALA A 63 -10.72 10.89 17.44
N GLY A 64 -9.58 10.33 17.02
CA GLY A 64 -9.04 9.14 17.67
C GLY A 64 -9.06 7.86 16.83
N ALA A 65 -9.29 7.91 15.52
CA ALA A 65 -9.43 6.72 14.66
C ALA A 65 -8.33 5.65 14.91
N THR A 66 -8.72 4.38 14.94
CA THR A 66 -7.83 3.23 15.20
C THR A 66 -8.10 2.06 14.27
N GLY A 67 -7.25 1.02 14.31
CA GLY A 67 -7.47 -0.22 13.58
C GLY A 67 -7.65 -0.02 12.08
N SER A 68 -8.74 -0.53 11.52
CA SER A 68 -9.07 -0.38 10.09
C SER A 68 -9.49 1.04 9.71
N GLU A 69 -9.97 1.85 10.65
CA GLU A 69 -10.43 3.21 10.37
C GLU A 69 -9.27 4.11 9.98
N ILE A 70 -8.20 4.11 10.78
CA ILE A 70 -7.01 4.92 10.47
C ILE A 70 -6.32 4.48 9.16
N ILE A 71 -6.35 3.19 8.85
CA ILE A 71 -5.86 2.67 7.56
C ILE A 71 -6.67 3.29 6.42
N ALA A 72 -8.01 3.21 6.49
CA ALA A 72 -8.88 3.74 5.46
C ALA A 72 -8.79 5.27 5.31
N LEU A 73 -8.68 6.02 6.41
CA LEU A 73 -8.49 7.48 6.37
C LEU A 73 -7.13 7.86 5.75
N THR A 74 -6.07 7.12 6.07
CA THR A 74 -4.74 7.33 5.50
C THR A 74 -4.71 6.99 4.01
N ASP A 75 -5.37 5.90 3.60
CA ASP A 75 -5.54 5.53 2.18
C ASP A 75 -6.32 6.61 1.43
N ALA A 76 -7.35 7.19 2.05
CA ALA A 76 -8.12 8.28 1.47
C ALA A 76 -7.26 9.53 1.22
N LEU A 77 -6.43 9.91 2.20
CA LEU A 77 -5.48 11.01 2.04
C LEU A 77 -4.47 10.73 0.91
N ALA A 78 -3.96 9.50 0.83
CA ALA A 78 -3.04 9.09 -0.23
C ALA A 78 -3.69 9.14 -1.62
N ALA A 79 -4.96 8.74 -1.75
CA ALA A 79 -5.72 8.82 -3.00
C ALA A 79 -5.97 10.27 -3.46
N LEU A 80 -6.14 11.21 -2.52
CA LEU A 80 -6.24 12.65 -2.80
C LEU A 80 -4.88 13.32 -3.10
N GLY A 81 -3.78 12.62 -2.81
CA GLY A 81 -2.43 13.00 -3.18
C GLY A 81 -1.65 13.82 -2.13
N PRO A 82 -0.42 14.25 -2.48
CA PRO A 82 0.53 14.79 -1.51
C PRO A 82 0.06 16.06 -0.77
N ALA A 83 -0.77 16.89 -1.41
CA ALA A 83 -1.31 18.09 -0.79
C ALA A 83 -2.26 17.77 0.38
N ALA A 84 -3.08 16.73 0.24
CA ALA A 84 -3.98 16.26 1.30
C ALA A 84 -3.19 15.72 2.50
N ILE A 85 -2.12 14.95 2.24
CA ILE A 85 -1.24 14.43 3.29
C ILE A 85 -0.57 15.57 4.07
N ARG A 86 -0.01 16.57 3.37
CA ARG A 86 0.59 17.76 4.02
C ARG A 86 -0.43 18.53 4.86
N ALA A 87 -1.66 18.68 4.37
CA ALA A 87 -2.71 19.35 5.12
C ALA A 87 -3.10 18.59 6.41
N ALA A 88 -2.99 17.26 6.41
CA ALA A 88 -3.27 16.38 7.55
C ALA A 88 -2.03 15.99 8.38
N GLU A 89 -0.87 16.63 8.12
CA GLU A 89 0.39 16.28 8.76
C GLU A 89 0.34 16.33 10.30
N PRO A 90 -0.26 17.35 10.95
CA PRO A 90 -0.34 17.39 12.41
C PRO A 90 -1.07 16.17 13.00
N GLU A 91 -2.17 15.75 12.38
CA GLU A 91 -2.95 14.60 12.84
C GLU A 91 -2.21 13.28 12.60
N LEU A 92 -1.50 13.14 11.48
CA LEU A 92 -0.67 11.97 11.18
C LEU A 92 0.55 11.84 12.12
N VAL A 93 1.18 12.97 12.48
CA VAL A 93 2.26 13.02 13.48
C VAL A 93 1.73 12.61 14.86
N GLU A 94 0.54 13.08 15.25
CA GLU A 94 -0.10 12.64 16.50
C GLU A 94 -0.45 11.15 16.48
N CYS A 95 -0.89 10.61 15.34
CA CYS A 95 -1.10 9.17 15.17
C CYS A 95 0.20 8.38 15.36
N LEU A 96 1.31 8.86 14.81
CA LEU A 96 2.64 8.25 15.02
C LEU A 96 3.06 8.33 16.50
N ARG A 97 2.90 9.49 17.14
CA ARG A 97 3.24 9.75 18.55
C ARG A 97 2.47 8.85 19.51
N SER A 98 1.16 8.74 19.32
CA SER A 98 0.28 7.94 20.17
C SER A 98 0.33 6.43 19.87
N GLY A 99 1.07 6.01 18.84
CA GLY A 99 1.12 4.61 18.41
C GLY A 99 -0.12 4.14 17.65
N ARG A 100 -1.10 5.02 17.43
CA ARG A 100 -2.32 4.72 16.68
C ARG A 100 -1.97 4.70 15.20
N GLY A 101 -1.79 3.50 14.65
CA GLY A 101 -1.49 3.33 13.23
C GLY A 101 -0.08 3.74 12.81
N SER A 102 0.93 3.56 13.66
CA SER A 102 2.34 3.93 13.39
C SER A 102 2.83 3.51 12.00
N ILE A 103 2.45 2.31 11.54
CA ILE A 103 2.84 1.78 10.23
C ILE A 103 2.28 2.64 9.09
N VAL A 104 0.98 2.94 9.10
CA VAL A 104 0.34 3.69 8.00
C VAL A 104 0.74 5.17 8.04
N SER A 105 0.83 5.76 9.23
CA SER A 105 1.29 7.14 9.41
C SER A 105 2.73 7.32 8.93
N ALA A 106 3.65 6.43 9.31
CA ALA A 106 5.04 6.48 8.84
C ALA A 106 5.12 6.41 7.31
N ARG A 107 4.37 5.49 6.69
CA ARG A 107 4.38 5.28 5.23
C ARG A 107 3.97 6.53 4.44
N VAL A 108 3.00 7.31 4.93
CA VAL A 108 2.57 8.55 4.26
C VAL A 108 3.41 9.76 4.65
N LEU A 109 3.89 9.84 5.89
CA LEU A 109 4.71 10.96 6.35
C LEU A 109 6.08 10.96 5.67
N GLY A 110 6.73 9.80 5.54
CA GLY A 110 8.08 9.69 4.98
C GLY A 110 8.30 10.46 3.66
N PRO A 111 7.51 10.21 2.61
CA PRO A 111 7.70 10.87 1.32
C PRO A 111 7.09 12.28 1.21
N TYR A 112 6.20 12.70 2.11
CA TYR A 112 5.37 13.91 1.89
C TYR A 112 5.36 14.92 3.03
N ALA A 113 5.76 14.53 4.24
CA ALA A 113 5.78 15.41 5.40
C ALA A 113 6.88 16.46 5.30
N THR A 114 6.68 17.56 6.01
CA THR A 114 7.74 18.54 6.26
C THR A 114 8.76 17.93 7.21
N ARG A 115 10.05 18.04 6.85
CA ARG A 115 11.12 17.59 7.76
C ARG A 115 11.16 18.49 9.00
N SER A 116 10.85 17.90 10.15
CA SER A 116 10.96 18.52 11.47
C SER A 116 11.76 17.63 12.41
N ALA A 117 12.38 18.23 13.43
CA ALA A 117 13.11 17.47 14.45
C ALA A 117 12.20 16.47 15.19
N GLU A 118 10.93 16.85 15.39
CA GLU A 118 9.94 15.99 16.02
C GLU A 118 9.60 14.76 15.16
N THR A 119 9.25 14.96 13.89
CA THR A 119 8.92 13.85 12.98
C THR A 119 10.11 12.91 12.82
N GLU A 120 11.33 13.47 12.68
CA GLU A 120 12.55 12.66 12.60
C GLU A 120 12.78 11.85 13.89
N SER A 121 12.60 12.47 15.07
CA SER A 121 12.72 11.79 16.35
C SER A 121 11.71 10.66 16.53
N LEU A 122 10.43 10.89 16.18
CA LEU A 122 9.39 9.87 16.27
C LEU A 122 9.68 8.67 15.35
N LEU A 123 10.14 8.92 14.12
CA LEU A 123 10.54 7.85 13.20
C LEU A 123 11.76 7.08 13.73
N ARG A 124 12.73 7.75 14.35
CA ARG A 124 13.86 7.09 15.02
C ARG A 124 13.42 6.21 16.18
N THR A 125 12.49 6.67 17.01
CA THR A 125 11.89 5.84 18.07
C THR A 125 11.17 4.63 17.46
N GLY A 126 10.43 4.82 16.37
CA GLY A 126 9.75 3.74 15.65
C GLY A 126 10.68 2.66 15.10
N MET A 127 11.90 3.02 14.68
CA MET A 127 12.93 2.06 14.24
C MET A 127 13.38 1.10 15.36
N GLY A 128 13.24 1.50 16.63
CA GLY A 128 13.54 0.66 17.80
C GLY A 128 12.34 -0.14 18.35
N HIS A 129 11.19 -0.10 17.68
CA HIS A 129 9.97 -0.71 18.19
C HIS A 129 10.02 -2.25 18.21
N ARG A 130 9.30 -2.89 19.13
CA ARG A 130 9.26 -4.37 19.26
C ARG A 130 8.65 -5.08 18.04
N ASP A 131 7.70 -4.44 17.37
CA ASP A 131 7.06 -4.97 16.16
C ASP A 131 7.90 -4.67 14.91
N ALA A 132 8.28 -5.72 14.18
CA ALA A 132 9.10 -5.65 12.98
C ALA A 132 8.48 -4.78 11.88
N LYS A 133 7.15 -4.78 11.73
CA LYS A 133 6.47 -3.98 10.70
C LYS A 133 6.62 -2.49 10.98
N THR A 134 6.46 -2.10 12.25
CA THR A 134 6.68 -0.72 12.71
C THR A 134 8.13 -0.29 12.50
N ARG A 135 9.12 -1.16 12.82
CA ARG A 135 10.54 -0.87 12.56
C ARG A 135 10.80 -0.60 11.09
N ALA A 136 10.36 -1.51 10.20
CA ALA A 136 10.58 -1.42 8.76
C ALA A 136 9.91 -0.18 8.15
N ALA A 137 8.65 0.10 8.52
CA ALA A 137 7.93 1.27 8.03
C ALA A 137 8.60 2.58 8.47
N SER A 138 9.04 2.66 9.73
CA SER A 138 9.72 3.83 10.28
C SER A 138 11.08 4.06 9.64
N ALA A 139 11.83 2.98 9.36
CA ALA A 139 13.12 3.03 8.68
C ALA A 139 13.01 3.59 7.26
N VAL A 140 12.08 3.08 6.45
CA VAL A 140 11.83 3.60 5.10
C VAL A 140 11.34 5.04 5.15
N ALA A 141 10.43 5.36 6.06
CA ALA A 141 9.92 6.72 6.21
C ALA A 141 11.01 7.71 6.61
N HIS A 142 11.89 7.34 7.54
CA HIS A 142 13.05 8.14 7.93
C HIS A 142 13.98 8.38 6.75
N TYR A 143 14.30 7.35 5.96
CA TYR A 143 15.09 7.51 4.74
C TYR A 143 14.42 8.46 3.74
N ARG A 144 13.12 8.30 3.49
CA ARG A 144 12.39 9.16 2.54
C ARG A 144 12.32 10.62 3.00
N LEU A 145 12.25 10.86 4.31
CA LEU A 145 12.20 12.20 4.89
C LEU A 145 13.56 12.90 4.91
N THR A 146 14.64 12.15 5.17
CA THR A 146 15.98 12.71 5.46
C THR A 146 16.97 12.56 4.31
N GLY A 147 16.75 11.59 3.44
CA GLY A 147 17.71 11.15 2.43
C GLY A 147 18.86 10.29 2.97
N ASP A 148 18.97 10.06 4.29
CA ASP A 148 20.02 9.24 4.90
C ASP A 148 19.62 7.75 4.92
N PRO A 149 20.27 6.89 4.13
CA PRO A 149 19.94 5.47 4.09
C PRO A 149 20.52 4.68 5.26
N ALA A 150 21.56 5.17 5.93
CA ALA A 150 22.34 4.36 6.87
C ALA A 150 21.51 3.78 8.04
N PRO A 151 20.59 4.53 8.67
CA PRO A 151 19.69 3.97 9.68
C PRO A 151 18.79 2.88 9.11
N ALA A 152 18.24 3.08 7.90
CA ALA A 152 17.34 2.12 7.30
C ALA A 152 18.04 0.82 6.93
N LEU A 153 19.25 0.90 6.36
CA LEU A 153 20.06 -0.27 6.02
C LEU A 153 20.36 -1.14 7.25
N ARG A 154 20.73 -0.53 8.39
CA ARG A 154 20.97 -1.26 9.65
C ARG A 154 19.71 -1.98 10.15
N VAL A 155 18.54 -1.32 10.07
CA VAL A 155 17.28 -1.95 10.48
C VAL A 155 16.97 -3.16 9.61
N PHE A 156 17.12 -3.04 8.28
CA PHE A 156 16.83 -4.15 7.38
C PHE A 156 17.86 -5.27 7.43
N GLU A 157 19.13 -4.98 7.63
CA GLU A 157 20.16 -5.99 7.88
C GLU A 157 19.80 -6.87 9.09
N ALA A 158 19.38 -6.25 10.21
CA ALA A 158 18.93 -6.97 11.39
C ALA A 158 17.65 -7.79 11.13
N LEU A 159 16.68 -7.23 10.39
CA LEU A 159 15.43 -7.93 10.06
C LEU A 159 15.67 -9.15 9.15
N LEU A 160 16.50 -9.01 8.11
CA LEU A 160 16.82 -10.08 7.18
C LEU A 160 17.66 -11.20 7.83
N SER A 161 18.45 -10.87 8.85
CA SER A 161 19.31 -11.83 9.55
C SER A 161 18.59 -12.56 10.70
N SER A 162 17.36 -12.15 11.04
CA SER A 162 16.62 -12.71 12.17
C SER A 162 15.77 -13.92 11.75
N PRO A 163 16.01 -15.12 12.26
CA PRO A 163 15.21 -16.29 11.91
C PRO A 163 13.78 -16.19 12.43
N GLY A 164 12.80 -16.65 11.65
CA GLY A 164 11.39 -16.72 12.04
C GLY A 164 10.62 -15.39 11.94
N GLU A 165 11.26 -14.30 11.53
CA GLU A 165 10.55 -13.07 11.20
C GLU A 165 9.71 -13.25 9.93
N SER A 166 8.53 -12.62 9.92
CA SER A 166 7.60 -12.73 8.81
C SER A 166 8.10 -11.94 7.58
N PRO A 167 7.93 -12.44 6.33
CA PRO A 167 8.52 -11.85 5.13
C PRO A 167 8.01 -10.44 4.76
N TRP A 168 7.10 -9.85 5.55
CA TRP A 168 6.55 -8.50 5.34
C TRP A 168 7.62 -7.41 5.20
N HIS A 169 8.78 -7.57 5.81
CA HIS A 169 9.87 -6.61 5.69
C HIS A 169 10.42 -6.55 4.25
N LEU A 170 10.31 -7.62 3.44
CA LEU A 170 10.76 -7.62 2.04
C LEU A 170 9.94 -6.64 1.17
N ASP A 171 8.63 -6.61 1.34
CA ASP A 171 7.74 -5.65 0.66
C ASP A 171 8.06 -4.20 1.04
N THR A 172 8.44 -3.98 2.30
CA THR A 172 8.81 -2.64 2.78
C THR A 172 10.23 -2.25 2.32
N LEU A 173 11.16 -3.21 2.27
CA LEU A 173 12.54 -3.05 1.80
C LEU A 173 12.60 -2.56 0.34
N ALA A 174 11.71 -3.07 -0.52
CA ALA A 174 11.52 -2.61 -1.89
C ALA A 174 11.38 -1.07 -1.99
N GLY A 175 10.82 -0.44 -0.97
CA GLY A 175 10.67 1.01 -0.86
C GLY A 175 11.97 1.79 -0.68
N LEU A 176 13.12 1.15 -0.42
CA LEU A 176 14.44 1.80 -0.42
C LEU A 176 15.02 1.92 -1.84
N GLY A 177 14.66 1.01 -2.74
CA GLY A 177 15.19 0.98 -4.10
C GLY A 177 16.71 0.71 -4.15
N PRO A 178 17.45 1.25 -5.14
CA PRO A 178 18.85 0.92 -5.37
C PRO A 178 19.82 1.25 -4.23
N VAL A 179 19.46 2.17 -3.32
CA VAL A 179 20.32 2.50 -2.16
C VAL A 179 20.51 1.30 -1.22
N ALA A 180 19.59 0.33 -1.27
CA ALA A 180 19.65 -0.90 -0.51
C ALA A 180 20.35 -2.07 -1.23
N ALA A 181 21.02 -1.82 -2.36
CA ALA A 181 21.86 -2.81 -3.04
C ALA A 181 22.82 -3.59 -2.12
N PRO A 182 23.44 -2.98 -1.08
CA PRO A 182 24.29 -3.73 -0.14
C PRO A 182 23.59 -4.89 0.58
N LEU A 183 22.25 -4.88 0.65
CA LEU A 183 21.46 -5.93 1.30
C LEU A 183 21.10 -7.10 0.37
N LEU A 184 21.43 -7.02 -0.93
CA LEU A 184 21.14 -8.08 -1.91
C LEU A 184 21.63 -9.48 -1.48
N PRO A 185 22.84 -9.65 -0.88
CA PRO A 185 23.27 -10.96 -0.41
C PRO A 185 22.36 -11.57 0.67
N LEU A 186 21.69 -10.74 1.47
CA LEU A 186 20.74 -11.18 2.50
C LEU A 186 19.35 -11.47 1.92
N VAL A 187 18.97 -10.79 0.83
CA VAL A 187 17.70 -11.04 0.14
C VAL A 187 17.75 -12.31 -0.71
N GLU A 188 18.91 -12.62 -1.30
CA GLU A 188 19.05 -13.71 -2.28
C GLU A 188 18.60 -15.09 -1.78
N PRO A 189 18.90 -15.54 -0.54
CA PRO A 189 18.42 -16.82 -0.03
C PRO A 189 16.89 -16.94 -0.07
N HIS A 190 16.17 -15.84 0.15
CA HIS A 190 14.70 -15.83 0.17
C HIS A 190 14.06 -16.07 -1.20
N LEU A 191 14.81 -15.96 -2.30
CA LEU A 191 14.33 -16.30 -3.65
C LEU A 191 14.01 -17.80 -3.80
N ARG A 192 14.55 -18.64 -2.91
CA ARG A 192 14.41 -20.11 -2.94
C ARG A 192 13.53 -20.66 -1.81
N GLU A 193 12.91 -19.79 -1.03
CA GLU A 193 12.06 -20.19 0.09
C GLU A 193 10.89 -21.06 -0.35
N SER A 194 10.46 -21.99 0.49
CA SER A 194 9.34 -22.90 0.15
C SER A 194 8.01 -22.14 0.07
N TYR A 195 7.87 -21.09 0.87
CA TYR A 195 6.67 -20.28 0.91
C TYR A 195 6.63 -19.27 -0.24
N GLU A 196 5.64 -19.43 -1.11
CA GLU A 196 5.45 -18.62 -2.32
C GLU A 196 5.43 -17.12 -2.05
N TRP A 197 4.75 -16.71 -0.97
CA TRP A 197 4.63 -15.31 -0.62
C TRP A 197 5.99 -14.67 -0.31
N THR A 198 6.86 -15.38 0.41
CA THR A 198 8.24 -14.96 0.66
C THR A 198 9.02 -14.83 -0.64
N ARG A 199 8.95 -15.83 -1.53
CA ARG A 199 9.68 -15.81 -2.81
C ARG A 199 9.29 -14.61 -3.69
N VAL A 200 7.99 -14.31 -3.80
CA VAL A 200 7.49 -13.21 -4.63
C VAL A 200 7.99 -11.87 -4.11
N HIS A 201 7.85 -11.60 -2.81
CA HIS A 201 8.32 -10.34 -2.23
C HIS A 201 9.85 -10.24 -2.22
N ALA A 202 10.57 -11.35 -2.04
CA ALA A 202 12.01 -11.38 -2.19
C ALA A 202 12.43 -11.02 -3.61
N ALA A 203 11.75 -11.56 -4.62
CA ALA A 203 12.06 -11.28 -6.02
C ALA A 203 11.75 -9.83 -6.41
N ASP A 204 10.61 -9.28 -5.98
CA ASP A 204 10.28 -7.86 -6.18
C ASP A 204 11.31 -6.94 -5.51
N ALA A 205 11.63 -7.19 -4.24
CA ALA A 205 12.63 -6.43 -3.50
C ALA A 205 14.02 -6.55 -4.16
N TYR A 206 14.46 -7.77 -4.49
CA TYR A 206 15.73 -8.03 -5.14
C TYR A 206 15.89 -7.21 -6.43
N LEU A 207 14.88 -7.18 -7.29
CA LEU A 207 14.90 -6.40 -8.53
C LEU A 207 14.91 -4.89 -8.27
N ARG A 208 14.10 -4.39 -7.33
CA ARG A 208 14.05 -2.95 -6.98
C ARG A 208 15.35 -2.45 -6.34
N LEU A 209 16.06 -3.32 -5.65
CA LEU A 209 17.39 -3.05 -5.08
C LEU A 209 18.50 -3.04 -6.13
N GLY A 210 18.19 -3.34 -7.40
CA GLY A 210 19.16 -3.41 -8.50
C GLY A 210 19.79 -4.79 -8.69
N GLY A 211 19.19 -5.83 -8.13
CA GLY A 211 19.60 -7.22 -8.37
C GLY A 211 19.43 -7.64 -9.83
N SER A 212 20.16 -8.69 -10.22
CA SER A 212 20.16 -9.18 -11.61
C SER A 212 18.76 -9.65 -12.06
N PRO A 213 18.24 -9.13 -13.20
CA PRO A 213 16.99 -9.60 -13.79
C PRO A 213 16.95 -11.12 -14.01
N GLY A 214 18.09 -11.73 -14.33
CA GLY A 214 18.21 -13.17 -14.58
C GLY A 214 17.92 -14.05 -13.36
N ARG A 215 17.89 -13.48 -12.14
CA ARG A 215 17.54 -14.19 -10.91
C ARG A 215 16.14 -13.85 -10.41
N GLY A 216 15.75 -12.57 -10.47
CA GLY A 216 14.45 -12.12 -9.95
C GLY A 216 13.27 -12.39 -10.90
N LEU A 217 13.41 -12.12 -12.20
CA LEU A 217 12.29 -12.25 -13.15
C LEU A 217 11.78 -13.70 -13.29
N PRO A 218 12.63 -14.75 -13.33
CA PRO A 218 12.15 -16.12 -13.39
C PRO A 218 11.29 -16.52 -12.18
N VAL A 219 11.62 -16.01 -10.98
CA VAL A 219 10.85 -16.28 -9.76
C VAL A 219 9.47 -15.65 -9.85
N LEU A 220 9.38 -14.37 -10.26
CA LEU A 220 8.09 -13.70 -10.44
C LEU A 220 7.25 -14.38 -11.53
N ALA A 221 7.86 -14.69 -12.69
CA ALA A 221 7.17 -15.34 -13.79
C ALA A 221 6.62 -16.73 -13.41
N GLY A 222 7.39 -17.50 -12.63
CA GLY A 222 6.98 -18.83 -12.16
C GLY A 222 5.80 -18.83 -11.18
N VAL A 223 5.42 -17.67 -10.64
CA VAL A 223 4.32 -17.53 -9.66
C VAL A 223 3.07 -16.88 -10.27
N VAL A 224 3.12 -16.40 -11.52
CA VAL A 224 1.97 -15.77 -12.17
C VAL A 224 0.81 -16.77 -12.28
N ALA A 225 -0.27 -16.47 -11.55
CA ALA A 225 -1.48 -17.27 -11.46
C ALA A 225 -2.67 -16.37 -11.04
N ALA A 226 -3.89 -16.91 -11.13
CA ALA A 226 -5.10 -16.25 -10.61
C ALA A 226 -5.19 -16.34 -9.07
N THR A 227 -4.13 -15.90 -8.38
CA THR A 227 -4.03 -15.81 -6.93
C THR A 227 -3.61 -14.39 -6.54
N PRO A 228 -3.80 -13.95 -5.28
CA PRO A 228 -3.29 -12.66 -4.83
C PRO A 228 -1.77 -12.48 -5.06
N GLN A 229 -1.00 -13.53 -4.81
CA GLN A 229 0.45 -13.57 -5.03
C GLN A 229 0.80 -13.53 -6.52
N GLY A 230 0.10 -14.30 -7.35
CA GLY A 230 0.28 -14.27 -8.80
C GLY A 230 -0.06 -12.92 -9.42
N PHE A 231 -1.09 -12.23 -8.91
CA PHE A 231 -1.41 -10.86 -9.32
C PHE A 231 -0.33 -9.86 -8.87
N HIS A 232 0.20 -10.00 -7.65
CA HIS A 232 1.34 -9.19 -7.22
C HIS A 232 2.56 -9.40 -8.12
N ALA A 233 2.92 -10.66 -8.41
CA ALA A 233 4.03 -11.00 -9.29
C ALA A 233 3.85 -10.40 -10.69
N LEU A 234 2.64 -10.47 -11.25
CA LEU A 234 2.33 -9.87 -12.54
C LEU A 234 2.50 -8.34 -12.55
N ARG A 235 2.08 -7.67 -11.46
CA ARG A 235 2.29 -6.22 -11.30
C ARG A 235 3.78 -5.88 -11.23
N SER A 236 4.55 -6.62 -10.44
CA SER A 236 6.01 -6.45 -10.35
C SER A 236 6.69 -6.64 -11.70
N LEU A 237 6.30 -7.66 -12.47
CA LEU A 237 6.80 -7.86 -13.83
C LEU A 237 6.46 -6.66 -14.74
N ALA A 238 5.23 -6.15 -14.67
CA ALA A 238 4.80 -5.01 -15.49
C ALA A 238 5.58 -3.72 -15.20
N GLU A 239 6.09 -3.57 -13.98
CA GLU A 239 6.84 -2.39 -13.53
C GLU A 239 8.36 -2.52 -13.75
N LEU A 240 8.93 -3.71 -13.56
CA LEU A 240 10.37 -3.90 -13.39
C LEU A 240 11.09 -4.52 -14.59
N GLY A 241 10.37 -5.12 -15.55
CA GLY A 241 11.06 -5.80 -16.63
C GLY A 241 10.19 -6.30 -17.77
N PRO A 242 10.81 -6.96 -18.76
CA PRO A 242 10.07 -7.60 -19.84
C PRO A 242 9.24 -8.76 -19.30
N VAL A 243 8.01 -8.86 -19.78
CA VAL A 243 7.12 -9.98 -19.48
C VAL A 243 7.50 -11.15 -20.41
N PRO A 244 7.86 -12.33 -19.86
CA PRO A 244 8.23 -13.47 -20.69
C PRO A 244 7.12 -13.87 -21.67
N PRO A 245 7.45 -14.20 -22.95
CA PRO A 245 6.48 -14.69 -23.94
C PRO A 245 5.67 -15.91 -23.46
N SER A 246 6.27 -16.75 -22.61
CA SER A 246 5.61 -17.92 -22.01
C SER A 246 4.39 -17.58 -21.15
N LEU A 247 4.24 -16.34 -20.68
CA LEU A 247 3.07 -15.90 -19.92
C LEU A 247 1.87 -15.54 -20.81
N ARG A 248 2.03 -15.46 -22.14
CA ARG A 248 0.95 -15.08 -23.07
C ARG A 248 -0.35 -15.88 -22.86
N PRO A 249 -0.35 -17.23 -22.70
CA PRO A 249 -1.57 -17.98 -22.46
C PRO A 249 -2.31 -17.54 -21.18
N ALA A 250 -1.59 -17.41 -20.06
CA ALA A 250 -2.17 -16.96 -18.80
C ALA A 250 -2.73 -15.54 -18.90
N LEU A 251 -2.05 -14.63 -19.60
CA LEU A 251 -2.55 -13.28 -19.82
C LEU A 251 -3.83 -13.26 -20.67
N VAL A 252 -3.91 -14.10 -21.71
CA VAL A 252 -5.14 -14.23 -22.52
C VAL A 252 -6.28 -14.74 -21.65
N GLU A 253 -6.04 -15.78 -20.84
CA GLU A 253 -7.02 -16.31 -19.89
C GLU A 253 -7.50 -15.21 -18.93
N PHE A 254 -6.60 -14.51 -18.26
CA PHE A 254 -6.95 -13.43 -17.34
C PHE A 254 -7.71 -12.29 -18.03
N ALA A 255 -7.34 -11.93 -19.25
CA ALA A 255 -7.95 -10.82 -19.99
C ALA A 255 -9.36 -11.13 -20.51
N THR A 256 -9.64 -12.40 -20.82
CA THR A 256 -10.83 -12.84 -21.57
C THR A 256 -11.76 -13.75 -20.77
N SER A 257 -11.37 -14.21 -19.57
CA SER A 257 -12.18 -15.13 -18.79
C SER A 257 -13.62 -14.65 -18.60
N PRO A 258 -14.63 -15.50 -18.89
CA PRO A 258 -16.04 -15.13 -18.71
C PRO A 258 -16.41 -14.97 -17.22
N THR A 259 -15.61 -15.53 -16.31
CA THR A 259 -15.84 -15.48 -14.87
C THR A 259 -14.72 -14.72 -14.15
N ARG A 260 -15.01 -14.23 -12.94
CA ARG A 260 -13.96 -13.67 -12.08
C ARG A 260 -13.05 -14.81 -11.63
N VAL A 261 -11.76 -14.64 -11.84
CA VAL A 261 -10.72 -15.59 -11.44
C VAL A 261 -10.07 -15.22 -10.12
N LEU A 262 -10.22 -13.95 -9.69
CA LEU A 262 -9.92 -13.51 -8.33
C LEU A 262 -11.20 -13.22 -7.55
N GLY A 263 -11.18 -13.53 -6.25
CA GLY A 263 -12.23 -13.15 -5.31
C GLY A 263 -12.23 -11.65 -4.96
N PRO A 264 -13.30 -11.16 -4.30
CA PRO A 264 -13.30 -9.82 -3.74
C PRO A 264 -12.24 -9.69 -2.65
N SER A 265 -11.62 -8.52 -2.57
CA SER A 265 -10.69 -8.17 -1.49
C SER A 265 -11.40 -7.20 -0.54
N PRO A 266 -11.38 -7.44 0.78
CA PRO A 266 -12.02 -6.53 1.72
C PRO A 266 -11.30 -5.18 1.81
N THR A 267 -10.04 -5.12 1.40
CA THR A 267 -9.20 -3.92 1.49
C THR A 267 -9.20 -3.09 0.21
N ASP A 268 -9.60 -3.65 -0.93
CA ASP A 268 -9.55 -2.95 -2.22
C ASP A 268 -10.90 -2.34 -2.60
N GLU A 269 -10.89 -1.07 -2.99
CA GLU A 269 -12.11 -0.42 -3.52
C GLU A 269 -12.46 -0.92 -4.92
N ILE A 270 -11.43 -1.12 -5.76
CA ILE A 270 -11.60 -1.70 -7.09
C ILE A 270 -11.38 -3.22 -6.97
N HIS A 271 -12.36 -4.00 -7.43
CA HIS A 271 -12.31 -5.45 -7.40
C HIS A 271 -10.98 -5.97 -8.02
N PRO A 272 -10.21 -6.83 -7.33
CA PRO A 272 -8.90 -7.29 -7.80
C PRO A 272 -8.91 -7.86 -9.22
N ASP A 273 -9.95 -8.64 -9.54
CA ASP A 273 -10.17 -9.22 -10.88
C ASP A 273 -10.25 -8.16 -12.00
N VAL A 274 -10.84 -6.98 -11.74
CA VAL A 274 -10.90 -5.88 -12.71
C VAL A 274 -9.49 -5.34 -12.99
N ARG A 275 -8.67 -5.20 -11.94
CA ARG A 275 -7.28 -4.75 -12.07
C ARG A 275 -6.42 -5.80 -12.78
N LEU A 276 -6.62 -7.09 -12.46
CA LEU A 276 -5.94 -8.21 -13.13
C LEU A 276 -6.24 -8.20 -14.64
N ARG A 277 -7.52 -8.13 -15.02
CA ARG A 277 -7.95 -8.06 -16.44
C ARG A 277 -7.34 -6.87 -17.16
N ALA A 278 -7.40 -5.69 -16.55
CA ALA A 278 -6.86 -4.46 -17.14
C ALA A 278 -5.34 -4.55 -17.34
N LEU A 279 -4.64 -5.08 -16.33
CA LEU A 279 -3.19 -5.29 -16.40
C LEU A 279 -2.82 -6.32 -17.48
N ALA A 280 -3.53 -7.45 -17.52
CA ALA A 280 -3.28 -8.50 -18.51
C ALA A 280 -3.47 -7.99 -19.95
N ARG A 281 -4.53 -7.22 -20.22
CA ARG A 281 -4.75 -6.57 -21.53
C ARG A 281 -3.64 -5.58 -21.87
N THR A 282 -3.23 -4.76 -20.90
CA THR A 282 -2.15 -3.79 -21.09
C THR A 282 -0.83 -4.48 -21.44
N LEU A 283 -0.54 -5.61 -20.79
CA LEU A 283 0.67 -6.39 -21.06
C LEU A 283 0.61 -7.09 -22.43
N LEU A 284 -0.52 -7.72 -22.78
CA LEU A 284 -0.71 -8.33 -24.10
C LEU A 284 -0.51 -7.34 -25.24
N ALA A 285 -0.97 -6.09 -25.09
CA ALA A 285 -0.79 -5.03 -26.07
C ALA A 285 0.67 -4.59 -26.25
N ARG A 286 1.53 -4.84 -25.25
CA ARG A 286 2.97 -4.51 -25.28
C ARG A 286 3.84 -5.67 -25.79
N MET A 287 3.30 -6.88 -25.84
CA MET A 287 4.06 -8.05 -26.27
C MET A 287 4.17 -8.09 -27.80
N PRO A 288 5.37 -8.32 -28.37
CA PRO A 288 5.52 -8.54 -29.81
C PRO A 288 4.69 -9.76 -30.24
N GLY A 289 4.08 -9.66 -31.42
CA GLY A 289 3.22 -10.68 -32.04
C GLY A 289 3.90 -12.02 -32.19
#